data_AF-A0A957TZI9-F1
#
_entry.id   AF-A0A957TZI9-F1
#
_cell.length_a   1.000
_cell.length_b   1.000
_cell.length_c   1.000
_cell.angle_alpha   90.00
_cell.angle_beta   90.00
_cell.angle_gamma   90.00
#
_symmetry.space_group_name_H-M   'P 1'
#
loop_
_entity.id
_entity.type
_entity.pdbx_description
1 polymer ?
#
loop_
_entity_poly.entity_id
_entity_poly.type
_entity_poly.pdbx_seq_one_letter_code
_entity_poly.pdbx_strand_id
1 'polypeptide(L)'
;RTHKADLGQIDQAVWNSSRGRWLEQTDNGYVATRLTDHVEPILVLISPIFWIWNDVRALLLLQVAAVAAGALLLYALALARLDQLLTPTERGQIWRLEPHRHHTRPLAAALAVAFLLTPHLQSAVLTEFHAAPLAVPLILWAFWAVERARWRQFILAAVLVAAVKEEMALLAAGLGVWATWSVLRPSIFGAQTRHHRREFTARQADLAGLWAGVGVIVVALVWFYVATFVIVPAHAQEVYGVAESGYFQRYGALGNSPVDIFKSFFTQPRLVWQIIMEPA
;
A
#
# COMPACT_ATOMS: atom_id res chain seq x y z
N ARG A 1 26.16 -7.16 3.69
CA ARG A 1 26.16 -6.20 2.56
C ARG A 1 25.82 -4.83 3.14
N THR A 2 26.53 -3.77 2.78
CA THR A 2 26.44 -2.48 3.46
C THR A 2 25.22 -1.69 2.99
N HIS A 3 24.15 -1.75 3.79
CA HIS A 3 22.90 -0.96 3.73
C HIS A 3 23.10 0.51 3.30
N LYS A 4 24.21 1.15 3.70
CA LYS A 4 24.55 2.54 3.35
C LYS A 4 24.42 2.93 1.86
N ALA A 5 24.61 2.00 0.93
CA ALA A 5 24.47 2.27 -0.50
C ALA A 5 23.00 2.52 -0.92
N ASP A 6 22.07 1.73 -0.39
CA ASP A 6 20.65 1.76 -0.78
C ASP A 6 19.96 3.04 -0.30
N LEU A 7 20.27 3.49 0.93
CA LEU A 7 19.78 4.77 1.44
C LEU A 7 20.28 5.96 0.61
N GLY A 8 21.56 5.94 0.21
CA GLY A 8 22.15 7.01 -0.60
C GLY A 8 21.50 7.12 -1.98
N GLN A 9 21.19 5.97 -2.59
CA GLN A 9 20.45 5.88 -3.84
C GLN A 9 19.04 6.48 -3.74
N ILE A 10 18.27 6.15 -2.68
CA ILE A 10 16.92 6.71 -2.49
C ILE A 10 16.98 8.22 -2.20
N ASP A 11 17.90 8.65 -1.33
CA ASP A 11 18.09 10.06 -1.00
C ASP A 11 18.36 10.88 -2.27
N GLN A 12 19.30 10.43 -3.10
CA GLN A 12 19.64 11.07 -4.36
C GLN A 12 18.46 11.09 -5.34
N ALA A 13 17.74 9.97 -5.50
CA ALA A 13 16.58 9.88 -6.38
C ALA A 13 15.46 10.87 -5.99
N VAL A 14 15.15 10.96 -4.70
CA VAL A 14 14.14 11.89 -4.20
C VAL A 14 14.63 13.33 -4.30
N TRP A 15 15.90 13.59 -3.98
CA TRP A 15 16.52 14.92 -4.06
C TRP A 15 16.57 15.46 -5.50
N ASN A 16 16.95 14.63 -6.46
CA ASN A 16 16.96 14.96 -7.88
C ASN A 16 15.54 15.21 -8.40
N SER A 17 14.57 14.40 -7.96
CA SER A 17 13.15 14.58 -8.32
C SER A 17 12.62 15.95 -7.88
N SER A 18 13.03 16.42 -6.70
CA SER A 18 12.66 17.75 -6.19
C SER A 18 13.23 18.91 -7.03
N ARG A 19 14.16 18.62 -7.96
CA ARG A 19 14.82 19.55 -8.88
C ARG A 19 14.45 19.30 -10.34
N GLY A 20 13.44 18.46 -10.59
CA GLY A 20 12.96 18.15 -11.94
C GLY A 20 13.71 17.02 -12.65
N ARG A 21 14.72 16.40 -12.03
CA ARG A 21 15.39 15.20 -12.54
C ARG A 21 14.78 13.96 -11.91
N TRP A 22 13.72 13.45 -12.51
CA TRP A 22 12.89 12.42 -11.88
C TRP A 22 13.64 11.10 -11.69
N LEU A 23 13.70 10.65 -10.43
CA LEU A 23 14.25 9.36 -10.00
C LEU A 23 15.71 9.08 -10.44
N GLU A 24 16.46 10.11 -10.79
CA GLU A 24 17.86 9.99 -11.19
C GLU A 24 18.74 9.66 -9.97
N GLN A 25 19.61 8.66 -10.10
CA GLN A 25 20.54 8.24 -9.06
C GLN A 25 21.91 7.90 -9.67
N THR A 26 22.89 7.63 -8.82
CA THR A 26 24.19 7.08 -9.21
C THR A 26 24.23 5.63 -8.74
N ASP A 27 24.39 4.74 -9.70
CA ASP A 27 24.60 3.33 -9.43
C ASP A 27 25.91 2.85 -10.07
N ASN A 28 26.72 2.13 -9.31
CA ASN A 28 28.02 1.60 -9.74
C ASN A 28 28.96 2.62 -10.42
N GLY A 29 28.85 3.90 -10.05
CA GLY A 29 29.68 5.00 -10.61
C GLY A 29 29.11 5.64 -11.88
N TYR A 30 27.94 5.23 -12.35
CA TYR A 30 27.26 5.77 -13.52
C TYR A 30 25.97 6.50 -13.12
N VAL A 31 25.57 7.48 -13.91
CA VAL A 31 24.24 8.10 -13.77
C VAL A 31 23.20 7.10 -14.30
N ALA A 32 22.25 6.75 -13.45
CA ALA A 32 21.19 5.80 -13.71
C ALA A 32 19.83 6.38 -13.27
N THR A 33 18.76 5.63 -13.50
CA THR A 33 17.44 5.92 -12.94
C THR A 33 17.05 4.80 -12.01
N ARG A 34 16.31 5.10 -10.94
CA ARG A 34 15.79 4.08 -10.03
C ARG A 34 14.82 3.11 -10.72
N LEU A 35 14.23 3.53 -11.84
CA LEU A 35 13.34 2.73 -12.68
C LEU A 35 14.02 1.49 -13.28
N THR A 36 15.35 1.37 -13.21
CA THR A 36 16.07 0.15 -13.61
C THR A 36 15.77 -1.04 -12.72
N ASP A 37 15.43 -0.79 -11.45
CA ASP A 37 15.28 -1.83 -10.43
C ASP A 37 13.86 -1.83 -9.84
N HIS A 38 13.31 -0.62 -9.56
CA HIS A 38 12.01 -0.44 -8.93
C HIS A 38 11.24 0.75 -9.50
N VAL A 39 9.92 0.65 -9.51
CA VAL A 39 9.01 1.73 -9.92
C VAL A 39 8.30 2.26 -8.70
N GLU A 40 8.87 3.32 -8.10
CA GLU A 40 8.37 3.96 -6.88
C GLU A 40 7.93 5.43 -7.12
N PRO A 41 6.83 5.70 -7.86
CA PRO A 41 6.36 7.07 -8.11
C PRO A 41 6.13 7.91 -6.86
N ILE A 42 5.83 7.28 -5.71
CA ILE A 42 5.69 7.96 -4.42
C ILE A 42 6.92 8.80 -4.06
N LEU A 43 8.11 8.38 -4.49
CA LEU A 43 9.36 9.11 -4.24
C LEU A 43 9.36 10.49 -4.90
N VAL A 44 8.74 10.61 -6.08
CA VAL A 44 8.53 11.91 -6.73
C VAL A 44 7.52 12.74 -5.95
N LEU A 45 6.44 12.12 -5.44
CA LEU A 45 5.40 12.82 -4.70
C LEU A 45 5.89 13.37 -3.35
N ILE A 46 6.79 12.65 -2.68
CA ILE A 46 7.37 13.10 -1.40
C ILE A 46 8.59 14.01 -1.59
N SER A 47 9.13 14.13 -2.81
CA SER A 47 10.32 14.92 -3.09
C SER A 47 10.29 16.39 -2.63
N PRO A 48 9.14 17.09 -2.58
CA PRO A 48 9.09 18.45 -2.02
C PRO A 48 9.55 18.54 -0.56
N ILE A 49 9.68 17.43 0.18
CA ILE A 49 10.23 17.43 1.54
C ILE A 49 11.62 18.08 1.61
N PHE A 50 12.43 17.93 0.56
CA PHE A 50 13.77 18.54 0.49
C PHE A 50 13.77 20.04 0.25
N TRP A 51 12.64 20.65 -0.10
CA TRP A 51 12.49 22.10 -0.10
C TRP A 51 12.34 22.66 1.32
N ILE A 52 11.81 21.84 2.24
CA ILE A 52 11.64 22.19 3.65
C ILE A 52 12.94 21.89 4.41
N TRP A 53 13.49 20.69 4.22
CA TRP A 53 14.73 20.27 4.87
C TRP A 53 15.57 19.42 3.93
N ASN A 54 16.62 20.03 3.39
CA ASN A 54 17.55 19.42 2.44
C ASN A 54 18.56 18.46 3.13
N ASP A 55 18.08 17.40 3.78
CA ASP A 55 18.88 16.40 4.50
C ASP A 55 18.16 15.05 4.55
N VAL A 56 18.87 13.93 4.39
CA VAL A 56 18.30 12.56 4.40
C VAL A 56 17.45 12.26 5.64
N ARG A 57 17.75 12.90 6.78
CA ARG A 57 16.95 12.77 8.02
C ARG A 57 15.50 13.19 7.83
N ALA A 58 15.21 14.06 6.87
CA ALA A 58 13.83 14.43 6.52
C ALA A 58 13.01 13.23 6.04
N LEU A 59 13.61 12.31 5.26
CA LEU A 59 12.94 11.08 4.80
C LEU A 59 12.73 10.11 5.97
N LEU A 60 13.73 9.96 6.83
CA LEU A 60 13.64 9.11 8.03
C LEU A 60 12.52 9.59 8.98
N LEU A 61 12.37 10.90 9.16
CA LEU A 61 11.27 11.44 9.96
C LEU A 61 9.93 11.34 9.25
N LEU A 62 9.89 11.48 7.93
CA LEU A 62 8.67 11.31 7.14
C LEU A 62 8.10 9.90 7.29
N GLN A 63 8.92 8.85 7.20
CA GLN A 63 8.44 7.48 7.41
C GLN A 63 7.91 7.26 8.84
N VAL A 64 8.60 7.79 9.86
CA VAL A 64 8.15 7.71 11.27
C VAL A 64 6.81 8.41 11.43
N ALA A 65 6.67 9.62 10.88
CA ALA A 65 5.45 10.40 10.94
C ALA A 65 4.29 9.70 10.20
N ALA A 66 4.55 9.11 9.03
CA ALA A 66 3.57 8.36 8.25
C ALA A 66 3.07 7.13 9.03
N VAL A 67 3.96 6.37 9.64
CA VAL A 67 3.61 5.21 10.48
C VAL A 67 2.82 5.64 11.72
N ALA A 68 3.23 6.72 12.38
CA ALA A 68 2.50 7.29 13.51
C ALA A 68 1.08 7.77 13.11
N ALA A 69 0.93 8.38 11.94
CA ALA A 69 -0.39 8.74 11.39
C ALA A 69 -1.25 7.50 11.12
N GLY A 70 -0.63 6.39 10.71
CA GLY A 70 -1.30 5.08 10.60
C GLY A 70 -1.92 4.63 11.92
N ALA A 71 -1.23 4.81 13.05
CA ALA A 71 -1.77 4.46 14.37
C ALA A 71 -3.03 5.28 14.72
N LEU A 72 -3.09 6.56 14.33
CA LEU A 72 -4.30 7.39 14.51
C LEU A 72 -5.48 6.89 13.68
N LEU A 73 -5.22 6.48 12.42
CA LEU A 73 -6.24 5.88 11.56
C LEU A 73 -6.73 4.54 12.11
N LEU A 74 -5.81 3.70 12.59
CA LEU A 74 -6.15 2.43 13.22
C LEU A 74 -6.98 2.62 14.48
N TYR A 75 -6.62 3.59 15.34
CA TYR A 75 -7.42 3.97 16.50
C TYR A 75 -8.85 4.37 16.09
N ALA A 76 -8.98 5.24 15.09
CA ALA A 76 -10.28 5.71 14.61
C ALA A 76 -11.12 4.58 13.99
N LEU A 77 -10.49 3.65 13.26
CA LEU A 77 -11.11 2.45 12.72
C LEU A 77 -11.57 1.51 13.83
N ALA A 78 -10.71 1.19 14.78
CA ALA A 78 -11.02 0.31 15.91
C ALA A 78 -12.21 0.86 16.71
N LEU A 79 -12.21 2.16 17.02
CA LEU A 79 -13.31 2.79 17.72
C LEU A 79 -14.61 2.76 16.89
N ALA A 80 -14.53 3.03 15.59
CA ALA A 80 -15.69 2.97 14.69
C ALA A 80 -16.28 1.55 14.60
N ARG A 81 -15.45 0.51 14.65
CA ARG A 81 -15.87 -0.89 14.68
C ARG A 81 -16.48 -1.29 16.01
N LEU A 82 -15.87 -0.89 17.12
CA LEU A 82 -16.42 -1.16 18.45
C LEU A 82 -17.77 -0.46 18.63
N ASP A 83 -17.94 0.76 18.12
CA ASP A 83 -19.23 1.45 18.14
C ASP A 83 -20.34 0.70 17.38
N GLN A 84 -20.01 -0.19 16.44
CA GLN A 84 -21.01 -1.03 15.75
C GLN A 84 -21.63 -2.10 16.64
N LEU A 85 -21.10 -2.33 17.85
CA LEU A 85 -21.75 -3.17 18.86
C LEU A 85 -23.04 -2.55 19.39
N LEU A 86 -23.18 -1.22 19.27
CA LEU A 86 -24.43 -0.51 19.57
C LEU A 86 -25.33 -0.48 18.34
N THR A 87 -26.64 -0.59 18.56
CA THR A 87 -27.62 -0.40 17.49
C THR A 87 -27.55 1.03 16.92
N PRO A 88 -28.02 1.28 15.67
CA PRO A 88 -28.03 2.62 15.10
C PRO A 88 -28.75 3.67 15.97
N THR A 89 -29.84 3.26 16.63
CA THR A 89 -30.61 4.12 17.54
C THR A 89 -29.80 4.47 18.79
N GLU A 90 -29.12 3.49 19.40
CA GLU A 90 -28.30 3.71 20.59
C GLU A 90 -27.08 4.60 20.31
N ARG A 91 -26.48 4.49 19.12
CA ARG A 91 -25.38 5.39 18.71
C ARG A 91 -25.78 6.86 18.62
N GLY A 92 -27.06 7.15 18.36
CA GLY A 92 -27.60 8.52 18.38
C GLY A 92 -27.84 9.06 19.79
N GLN A 93 -27.82 8.21 20.80
CA GLN A 93 -28.08 8.56 22.19
C GLN A 93 -26.76 8.77 22.94
N ILE A 94 -26.41 10.03 23.23
CA ILE A 94 -25.13 10.39 23.89
C ILE A 94 -24.95 9.62 25.21
N TRP A 95 -26.02 9.43 25.99
CA TRP A 95 -26.00 8.68 27.26
C TRP A 95 -25.75 7.17 27.11
N ARG A 96 -25.92 6.59 25.92
CA ARG A 96 -25.50 5.21 25.62
C ARG A 96 -24.09 5.18 25.01
N LEU A 97 -23.80 6.14 24.13
CA LEU A 97 -22.54 6.20 23.39
C LEU A 97 -21.35 6.55 24.28
N GLU A 98 -21.44 7.55 25.16
CA GLU A 98 -20.29 7.98 25.97
C GLU A 98 -19.85 6.91 26.98
N PRO A 99 -20.74 6.25 27.75
CA PRO A 99 -20.32 5.13 28.61
C PRO A 99 -19.69 3.98 27.81
N HIS A 100 -20.23 3.65 26.64
CA HIS A 100 -19.62 2.67 25.74
C HIS A 100 -18.20 3.09 25.31
N ARG A 101 -18.04 4.35 24.86
CA ARG A 101 -16.75 4.91 24.44
C ARG A 101 -15.75 5.05 25.57
N HIS A 102 -16.19 5.24 26.81
CA HIS A 102 -15.32 5.23 27.98
C HIS A 102 -14.54 3.91 28.08
N HIS A 103 -15.17 2.77 27.75
CA HIS A 103 -14.52 1.47 27.75
C HIS A 103 -13.79 1.13 26.43
N THR A 104 -14.30 1.58 25.28
CA THR A 104 -13.72 1.22 23.98
C THR A 104 -12.58 2.11 23.53
N ARG A 105 -12.50 3.38 23.98
CA ARG A 105 -11.35 4.27 23.73
C ARG A 105 -10.02 3.66 24.22
N PRO A 106 -9.87 3.17 25.46
CA PRO A 106 -8.60 2.56 25.89
C PRO A 106 -8.29 1.26 25.13
N LEU A 107 -9.29 0.45 24.76
CA LEU A 107 -9.08 -0.74 23.93
C LEU A 107 -8.57 -0.37 22.52
N ALA A 108 -9.19 0.61 21.88
CA ALA A 108 -8.74 1.12 20.57
C ALA A 108 -7.33 1.72 20.66
N ALA A 109 -7.01 2.43 21.76
CA ALA A 109 -5.68 2.97 22.01
C ALA A 109 -4.65 1.85 22.22
N ALA A 110 -5.00 0.81 22.99
CA ALA A 110 -4.15 -0.35 23.19
C ALA A 110 -3.84 -1.07 21.88
N LEU A 111 -4.81 -1.19 20.95
CA LEU A 111 -4.58 -1.74 19.61
C LEU A 111 -3.65 -0.86 18.77
N ALA A 112 -3.80 0.46 18.81
CA ALA A 112 -2.92 1.39 18.11
C ALA A 112 -1.49 1.35 18.66
N VAL A 113 -1.33 1.28 19.98
CA VAL A 113 -0.04 1.10 20.63
C VAL A 113 0.57 -0.27 20.29
N ALA A 114 -0.22 -1.35 20.35
CA ALA A 114 0.24 -2.68 19.98
C ALA A 114 0.74 -2.73 18.52
N PHE A 115 0.02 -2.07 17.60
CA PHE A 115 0.45 -1.89 16.22
C PHE A 115 1.81 -1.19 16.14
N LEU A 116 1.98 -0.05 16.83
CA LEU A 116 3.26 0.67 16.86
C LEU A 116 4.38 -0.18 17.46
N LEU A 117 4.11 -0.99 18.48
CA LEU A 117 5.09 -1.84 19.15
C LEU A 117 5.39 -3.14 18.40
N THR A 118 4.76 -3.40 17.25
CA THR A 118 5.04 -4.63 16.51
C THR A 118 6.51 -4.67 16.05
N PRO A 119 7.25 -5.78 16.31
CA PRO A 119 8.68 -5.85 15.99
C PRO A 119 9.00 -5.60 14.51
N HIS A 120 8.15 -6.08 13.60
CA HIS A 120 8.33 -5.91 12.17
C HIS A 120 8.21 -4.45 11.73
N LEU A 121 7.26 -3.70 12.31
CA LEU A 121 7.09 -2.28 12.02
C LEU A 121 8.25 -1.46 12.61
N GLN A 122 8.66 -1.78 13.84
CA GLN A 122 9.82 -1.16 14.47
C GLN A 122 11.08 -1.43 13.65
N SER A 123 11.30 -2.67 13.21
CA SER A 123 12.42 -3.01 12.32
C SER A 123 12.39 -2.16 11.06
N ALA A 124 11.25 -2.05 10.38
CA ALA A 124 11.13 -1.29 9.13
C ALA A 124 11.43 0.21 9.29
N VAL A 125 11.13 0.79 10.45
CA VAL A 125 11.31 2.23 10.72
C VAL A 125 12.68 2.56 11.33
N LEU A 126 13.28 1.61 12.06
CA LEU A 126 14.61 1.76 12.66
C LEU A 126 15.75 1.50 11.67
N THR A 127 15.48 0.73 10.61
CA THR A 127 16.41 0.60 9.48
C THR A 127 16.37 1.85 8.61
N GLU A 128 17.16 1.83 7.54
CA GLU A 128 17.14 2.85 6.51
C GLU A 128 15.76 3.07 5.87
N PHE A 129 15.61 4.24 5.24
CA PHE A 129 14.37 4.62 4.60
C PHE A 129 14.01 3.66 3.45
N HIS A 130 12.76 3.21 3.46
CA HIS A 130 12.14 2.48 2.36
C HIS A 130 10.78 3.12 2.07
N ALA A 131 10.30 3.02 0.83
CA ALA A 131 8.97 3.54 0.51
C ALA A 131 7.84 2.70 1.12
N ALA A 132 8.06 1.38 1.29
CA ALA A 132 7.03 0.42 1.71
C ALA A 132 6.25 0.81 2.99
N PRO A 133 6.89 1.28 4.09
CA PRO A 133 6.16 1.76 5.28
C PRO A 133 5.16 2.88 5.01
N LEU A 134 5.36 3.70 3.96
CA LEU A 134 4.40 4.76 3.59
C LEU A 134 3.05 4.19 3.12
N ALA A 135 3.01 2.94 2.65
CA ALA A 135 1.76 2.28 2.26
C ALA A 135 0.82 2.04 3.46
N VAL A 136 1.37 1.87 4.66
CA VAL A 136 0.60 1.47 5.85
C VAL A 136 -0.54 2.44 6.19
N PRO A 137 -0.31 3.75 6.38
CA PRO A 137 -1.40 4.69 6.62
C PRO A 137 -2.37 4.79 5.42
N LEU A 138 -1.89 4.62 4.19
CA LEU A 138 -2.73 4.68 2.99
C LEU A 138 -3.70 3.50 2.91
N ILE A 139 -3.23 2.29 3.27
CA ILE A 139 -4.05 1.09 3.40
C ILE A 139 -5.13 1.29 4.47
N LEU A 140 -4.77 1.81 5.64
CA LEU A 140 -5.73 2.10 6.71
C LEU A 140 -6.74 3.18 6.29
N TRP A 141 -6.31 4.20 5.54
CA TRP A 141 -7.21 5.19 4.98
C TRP A 141 -8.18 4.58 3.96
N ALA A 142 -7.72 3.64 3.12
CA ALA A 142 -8.58 2.92 2.19
C ALA A 142 -9.66 2.11 2.92
N PHE A 143 -9.30 1.38 3.99
CA PHE A 143 -10.27 0.66 4.84
C PHE A 143 -11.32 1.62 5.43
N TRP A 144 -10.87 2.73 5.99
CA TRP A 144 -11.76 3.74 6.56
C TRP A 144 -12.68 4.39 5.52
N ALA A 145 -12.17 4.63 4.31
CA ALA A 145 -12.93 5.25 3.24
C ALA A 145 -14.08 4.35 2.78
N VAL A 146 -13.84 3.04 2.61
CA VAL A 146 -14.87 2.07 2.24
C VAL A 146 -15.92 1.94 3.34
N GLU A 147 -15.53 1.88 4.61
CA GLU A 147 -16.49 1.83 5.74
C GLU A 147 -17.44 3.02 5.77
N ARG A 148 -16.97 4.19 5.31
CA ARG A 148 -17.79 5.41 5.21
C ARG A 148 -18.43 5.61 3.83
N ALA A 149 -18.36 4.62 2.94
CA ALA A 149 -18.81 4.70 1.54
C ALA A 149 -18.24 5.93 0.79
N ARG A 150 -17.02 6.36 1.14
CA ARG A 150 -16.30 7.49 0.53
C ARG A 150 -15.42 7.00 -0.62
N TRP A 151 -16.05 6.52 -1.69
CA TRP A 151 -15.39 5.84 -2.81
C TRP A 151 -14.28 6.67 -3.49
N ARG A 152 -14.41 8.00 -3.56
CA ARG A 152 -13.35 8.87 -4.10
C ARG A 152 -12.07 8.82 -3.26
N GLN A 153 -12.21 8.78 -1.93
CA GLN A 153 -11.07 8.68 -1.02
C GLN A 153 -10.46 7.27 -1.08
N PHE A 154 -11.29 6.24 -1.22
CA PHE A 154 -10.82 4.87 -1.42
C PHE A 154 -9.97 4.75 -2.69
N ILE A 155 -10.46 5.25 -3.83
CA ILE A 155 -9.71 5.23 -5.10
C ILE A 155 -8.38 5.97 -4.95
N LEU A 156 -8.40 7.17 -4.37
CA LEU A 156 -7.18 7.95 -4.14
C LEU A 156 -6.18 7.20 -3.25
N ALA A 157 -6.64 6.63 -2.13
CA ALA A 157 -5.79 5.84 -1.25
C ALA A 157 -5.19 4.62 -1.97
N ALA A 158 -5.98 3.87 -2.74
CA ALA A 158 -5.52 2.71 -3.50
C ALA A 158 -4.51 3.07 -4.60
N VAL A 159 -4.74 4.18 -5.31
CA VAL A 159 -3.78 4.70 -6.31
C VAL A 159 -2.47 5.09 -5.63
N LEU A 160 -2.53 5.75 -4.47
CA LEU A 160 -1.32 6.09 -3.72
C LEU A 160 -0.59 4.84 -3.20
N VAL A 161 -1.30 3.79 -2.77
CA VAL A 161 -0.69 2.49 -2.42
C VAL A 161 0.01 1.89 -3.63
N ALA A 162 -0.63 1.85 -4.79
CA ALA A 162 -0.03 1.35 -6.03
C ALA A 162 1.18 2.19 -6.50
N ALA A 163 1.20 3.48 -6.16
CA ALA A 163 2.32 4.37 -6.43
C ALA A 163 3.49 4.19 -5.45
N VAL A 164 3.32 3.50 -4.32
CA VAL A 164 4.41 3.28 -3.36
C VAL A 164 5.53 2.50 -4.00
N LYS A 165 5.19 1.40 -4.66
CA LYS A 165 6.12 0.50 -5.34
C LYS A 165 5.34 -0.46 -6.24
N GLU A 166 5.98 -1.04 -7.25
CA GLU A 166 5.34 -1.95 -8.21
C GLU A 166 4.60 -3.11 -7.54
N GLU A 167 5.19 -3.80 -6.56
CA GLU A 167 4.52 -4.92 -5.88
C GLU A 167 3.36 -4.46 -5.00
N MET A 168 3.35 -3.20 -4.55
CA MET A 168 2.27 -2.64 -3.74
C MET A 168 0.99 -2.45 -4.56
N ALA A 169 1.09 -2.44 -5.89
CA ALA A 169 -0.06 -2.52 -6.77
C ALA A 169 -0.89 -3.80 -6.53
N LEU A 170 -0.27 -4.92 -6.15
CA LEU A 170 -1.00 -6.13 -5.77
C LEU A 170 -1.79 -5.94 -4.47
N LEU A 171 -1.25 -5.19 -3.50
CA LEU A 171 -2.00 -4.80 -2.30
C LEU A 171 -3.17 -3.88 -2.64
N ALA A 172 -2.99 -2.93 -3.57
CA ALA A 172 -4.07 -2.10 -4.06
C ALA A 172 -5.17 -2.92 -4.77
N ALA A 173 -4.80 -3.94 -5.56
CA ALA A 173 -5.76 -4.89 -6.12
C ALA A 173 -6.52 -5.65 -5.01
N GLY A 174 -5.82 -6.11 -3.97
CA GLY A 174 -6.42 -6.71 -2.78
C GLY A 174 -7.41 -5.80 -2.06
N LEU A 175 -7.11 -4.49 -1.95
CA LEU A 175 -8.04 -3.48 -1.44
C LEU A 175 -9.28 -3.34 -2.34
N GLY A 176 -9.13 -3.42 -3.65
CA GLY A 176 -10.24 -3.48 -4.61
C GLY A 176 -11.13 -4.70 -4.45
N VAL A 177 -10.54 -5.88 -4.22
CA VAL A 177 -11.28 -7.11 -3.88
C VAL A 177 -12.05 -6.93 -2.58
N TRP A 178 -11.39 -6.40 -1.54
CA TRP A 178 -12.03 -6.15 -0.27
C TRP A 178 -13.18 -5.14 -0.37
N ALA A 179 -13.02 -4.05 -1.12
CA ALA A 179 -14.08 -3.08 -1.37
C ALA A 179 -15.27 -3.72 -2.10
N THR A 180 -15.01 -4.50 -3.15
CA THR A 180 -16.06 -5.23 -3.89
C THR A 180 -16.79 -6.21 -2.98
N TRP A 181 -16.06 -7.01 -2.20
CA TRP A 181 -16.63 -7.93 -1.22
C TRP A 181 -17.45 -7.22 -0.15
N SER A 182 -16.99 -6.06 0.35
CA SER A 182 -17.68 -5.29 1.37
C SER A 182 -19.06 -4.79 0.93
N VAL A 183 -19.24 -4.55 -0.37
CA VAL A 183 -20.52 -4.16 -0.97
C VAL A 183 -21.41 -5.38 -1.23
N LEU A 184 -20.81 -6.49 -1.68
CA LEU A 184 -21.54 -7.72 -2.01
C LEU A 184 -22.03 -8.49 -0.77
N ARG A 185 -21.33 -8.36 0.36
CA ARG A 185 -21.70 -9.07 1.58
C ARG A 185 -22.91 -8.36 2.20
N PRO A 186 -24.10 -8.99 2.30
CA PRO A 186 -25.13 -8.51 3.21
C PRO A 186 -24.50 -8.54 4.61
N SER A 187 -24.39 -7.38 5.25
CA SER A 187 -23.61 -7.21 6.46
C SER A 187 -24.02 -8.25 7.51
N ILE A 188 -23.10 -9.15 7.87
CA ILE A 188 -23.27 -10.09 8.98
C ILE A 188 -23.41 -9.33 10.33
N PHE A 189 -23.07 -8.03 10.36
CA PHE A 189 -23.06 -7.17 11.55
C PHE A 189 -23.81 -5.82 11.39
N GLY A 190 -24.81 -5.69 10.51
CA GLY A 190 -25.43 -4.36 10.36
C GLY A 190 -26.53 -4.22 9.33
N ALA A 191 -27.40 -5.20 9.20
CA ALA A 191 -28.60 -5.06 8.40
C ALA A 191 -29.59 -4.15 9.16
N GLN A 192 -29.31 -2.85 9.31
CA GLN A 192 -30.30 -1.89 9.78
C GLN A 192 -29.94 -0.38 9.69
N THR A 193 -28.85 0.03 9.06
CA THR A 193 -28.62 1.47 8.74
C THR A 193 -29.28 1.95 7.44
N ARG A 194 -30.07 1.10 6.77
CA ARG A 194 -30.74 1.46 5.50
C ARG A 194 -32.21 1.82 5.60
N HIS A 195 -32.80 1.89 6.79
CA HIS A 195 -34.14 2.45 6.93
C HIS A 195 -34.04 3.96 7.17
N HIS A 196 -34.63 4.74 6.24
CA HIS A 196 -34.89 6.20 6.25
C HIS A 196 -34.05 7.17 5.38
N ARG A 197 -33.34 6.69 4.34
CA ARG A 197 -32.96 7.58 3.23
C ARG A 197 -33.16 6.88 1.89
N ARG A 198 -34.20 7.31 1.15
CA ARG A 198 -34.55 6.98 -0.24
C ARG A 198 -33.77 5.80 -0.83
N GLU A 199 -34.42 4.64 -0.93
CA GLU A 199 -33.86 3.37 -1.45
C GLU A 199 -33.02 3.51 -2.73
N PHE A 200 -33.35 4.49 -3.58
CA PHE A 200 -32.59 4.84 -4.78
C PHE A 200 -31.13 5.25 -4.50
N THR A 201 -30.90 6.10 -3.48
CA THR A 201 -29.55 6.57 -3.12
C THR A 201 -28.67 5.48 -2.53
N ALA A 202 -29.26 4.50 -1.85
CA ALA A 202 -28.53 3.35 -1.30
C ALA A 202 -28.04 2.41 -2.42
N ARG A 203 -28.90 2.11 -3.41
CA ARG A 203 -28.50 1.29 -4.58
C ARG A 203 -27.43 1.97 -5.43
N GLN A 204 -27.51 3.28 -5.64
CA GLN A 204 -26.51 4.02 -6.40
C GLN A 204 -25.14 4.02 -5.70
N ALA A 205 -25.12 4.13 -4.37
CA ALA A 205 -23.89 4.05 -3.58
C ALA A 205 -23.24 2.65 -3.64
N ASP A 206 -24.04 1.58 -3.72
CA ASP A 206 -23.53 0.21 -3.88
C ASP A 206 -22.93 0.00 -5.26
N LEU A 207 -23.61 0.44 -6.32
CA LEU A 207 -23.08 0.37 -7.67
C LEU A 207 -21.77 1.16 -7.80
N ALA A 208 -21.71 2.36 -7.22
CA ALA A 208 -20.48 3.15 -7.20
C ALA A 208 -19.34 2.43 -6.45
N GLY A 209 -19.64 1.73 -5.36
CA GLY A 209 -18.68 0.92 -4.62
C GLY A 209 -18.17 -0.28 -5.40
N LEU A 210 -19.06 -1.00 -6.11
CA LEU A 210 -18.67 -2.11 -7.00
C LEU A 210 -17.77 -1.63 -8.13
N TRP A 211 -18.14 -0.54 -8.82
CA TRP A 211 -17.33 0.03 -9.89
C TRP A 211 -15.99 0.55 -9.38
N ALA A 212 -15.96 1.18 -8.21
CA ALA A 212 -14.71 1.61 -7.58
C ALA A 212 -13.80 0.42 -7.24
N GLY A 213 -14.36 -0.64 -6.64
CA GLY A 213 -13.61 -1.85 -6.30
C GLY A 213 -13.05 -2.56 -7.53
N VAL A 214 -13.90 -2.88 -8.51
CA VAL A 214 -13.50 -3.53 -9.77
C VAL A 214 -12.52 -2.65 -10.56
N GLY A 215 -12.78 -1.34 -10.63
CA GLY A 215 -11.89 -0.40 -11.30
C GLY A 215 -10.49 -0.38 -10.68
N VAL A 216 -10.40 -0.35 -9.35
CA VAL A 216 -9.11 -0.44 -8.63
C VAL A 216 -8.41 -1.76 -8.92
N ILE A 217 -9.11 -2.90 -8.92
CA ILE A 217 -8.50 -4.21 -9.25
C ILE A 217 -7.86 -4.15 -10.64
N VAL A 218 -8.63 -3.75 -11.65
CA VAL A 218 -8.15 -3.72 -13.04
C VAL A 218 -6.97 -2.76 -13.20
N VAL A 219 -7.10 -1.52 -12.71
CA VAL A 219 -6.04 -0.52 -12.85
C VAL A 219 -4.78 -0.94 -12.11
N ALA A 220 -4.90 -1.49 -10.90
CA ALA A 220 -3.75 -1.90 -10.12
C ALA A 220 -3.02 -3.12 -10.74
N LEU A 221 -3.76 -4.10 -11.30
CA LEU A 221 -3.15 -5.22 -12.02
C LEU A 221 -2.47 -4.79 -13.33
N VAL A 222 -3.08 -3.86 -14.06
CA VAL A 222 -2.46 -3.27 -15.26
C VAL A 222 -1.19 -2.50 -14.87
N TRP A 223 -1.26 -1.69 -13.81
CA TRP A 223 -0.10 -0.95 -13.32
C TRP A 223 1.03 -1.88 -12.86
N PHE A 224 0.73 -2.92 -12.09
CA PHE A 224 1.70 -3.96 -11.71
C PHE A 224 2.39 -4.54 -12.95
N TYR A 225 1.61 -4.94 -13.96
CA TYR A 225 2.16 -5.53 -15.17
C TYR A 225 3.06 -4.54 -15.93
N VAL A 226 2.60 -3.30 -16.13
CA VAL A 226 3.35 -2.27 -16.84
C VAL A 226 4.63 -1.91 -16.08
N ALA A 227 4.56 -1.72 -14.76
CA ALA A 227 5.72 -1.40 -13.95
C ALA A 227 6.78 -2.51 -14.01
N THR A 228 6.39 -3.76 -13.76
CA THR A 228 7.32 -4.88 -13.64
C THR A 228 7.82 -5.41 -14.98
N PHE A 229 6.98 -5.49 -16.01
CA PHE A 229 7.32 -6.17 -17.28
C PHE A 229 7.57 -5.22 -18.45
N VAL A 230 7.32 -3.91 -18.29
CA VAL A 230 7.55 -2.92 -19.35
C VAL A 230 8.54 -1.87 -18.90
N ILE A 231 8.27 -1.17 -17.80
CA ILE A 231 9.10 -0.03 -17.35
C ILE A 231 10.46 -0.51 -16.85
N VAL A 232 10.49 -1.46 -15.89
CA VAL A 232 11.75 -1.96 -15.33
C VAL A 232 12.68 -2.53 -16.41
N PRO A 233 12.23 -3.48 -17.27
CA PRO A 233 13.08 -4.04 -18.31
C PRO A 233 13.58 -3.00 -19.33
N ALA A 234 12.74 -2.04 -19.73
CA ALA A 234 13.11 -1.02 -20.70
C ALA A 234 14.28 -0.16 -20.17
N HIS A 235 14.22 0.28 -18.92
CA HIS A 235 15.29 1.08 -18.32
C HIS A 235 16.51 0.24 -17.93
N ALA A 236 16.32 -0.99 -17.45
CA ALA A 236 17.42 -1.90 -17.14
C ALA A 236 18.26 -2.22 -18.39
N GLN A 237 17.63 -2.41 -19.54
CA GLN A 237 18.32 -2.66 -20.81
C GLN A 237 19.18 -1.46 -21.24
N GLU A 238 18.67 -0.23 -21.09
CA GLU A 238 19.38 0.99 -21.46
C GLU A 238 20.63 1.23 -20.61
N VAL A 239 20.57 0.94 -19.31
CA VAL A 239 21.64 1.26 -18.36
C VAL A 239 22.63 0.10 -18.19
N TYR A 240 22.14 -1.14 -18.07
CA TYR A 240 22.96 -2.30 -17.77
C TYR A 240 23.22 -3.21 -18.97
N GLY A 241 22.58 -2.97 -20.12
CA GLY A 241 22.70 -3.83 -21.31
C GLY A 241 22.06 -5.21 -21.15
N VAL A 242 21.32 -5.44 -20.06
CA VAL A 242 20.59 -6.68 -19.76
C VAL A 242 19.10 -6.36 -19.79
N ALA A 243 18.36 -6.98 -20.72
CA ALA A 243 16.91 -6.78 -20.85
C ALA A 243 16.09 -7.57 -19.81
N GLU A 244 16.72 -8.44 -19.03
CA GLU A 244 16.07 -9.20 -17.99
C GLU A 244 16.11 -8.43 -16.66
N SER A 245 14.94 -8.13 -16.09
CA SER A 245 14.86 -7.65 -14.70
C SER A 245 15.57 -8.68 -13.79
N GLY A 246 16.27 -8.23 -12.75
CA GLY A 246 16.95 -9.14 -11.80
C GLY A 246 16.06 -10.25 -11.22
N TYR A 247 14.73 -10.06 -11.22
CA TYR A 247 13.74 -11.10 -10.90
C TYR A 247 13.86 -12.35 -11.79
N PHE A 248 14.04 -12.20 -13.10
CA PHE A 248 14.13 -13.33 -14.04
C PHE A 248 15.51 -14.00 -14.01
N GLN A 249 16.57 -13.33 -13.55
CA GLN A 249 17.86 -14.01 -13.37
C GLN A 249 17.78 -15.13 -12.32
N ARG A 250 16.99 -14.93 -11.25
CA ARG A 250 16.79 -15.94 -10.21
C ARG A 250 15.68 -16.94 -10.56
N TYR A 251 14.59 -16.48 -11.17
CA TYR A 251 13.42 -17.30 -11.47
C TYR A 251 13.34 -17.78 -12.92
N GLY A 252 14.33 -17.52 -13.77
CA GLY A 252 14.32 -17.86 -15.20
C GLY A 252 14.17 -19.35 -15.46
N ALA A 253 14.58 -20.19 -14.52
CA ALA A 253 14.32 -21.64 -14.55
C ALA A 253 12.82 -21.99 -14.52
N LEU A 254 11.97 -21.10 -14.01
CA LEU A 254 10.50 -21.22 -13.99
C LEU A 254 9.84 -20.67 -15.26
N GLY A 255 10.62 -20.07 -16.17
CA GLY A 255 10.18 -19.54 -17.46
C GLY A 255 10.37 -18.03 -17.60
N ASN A 256 10.14 -17.55 -18.83
CA ASN A 256 10.46 -16.18 -19.24
C ASN A 256 9.23 -15.25 -19.23
N SER A 257 8.09 -15.72 -18.72
CA SER A 257 6.86 -14.94 -18.62
C SER A 257 6.09 -15.25 -17.34
N PRO A 258 5.22 -14.34 -16.85
CA PRO A 258 4.38 -14.59 -15.67
C PRO A 258 3.50 -15.83 -15.82
N VAL A 259 3.06 -16.10 -17.05
CA VAL A 259 2.23 -17.26 -17.37
C VAL A 259 3.04 -18.55 -17.26
N ASP A 260 4.31 -18.54 -17.68
CA ASP A 260 5.19 -19.70 -17.57
C ASP A 260 5.54 -19.98 -16.11
N ILE A 261 5.86 -18.94 -15.34
CA ILE A 261 6.09 -19.05 -13.89
C ILE A 261 4.83 -19.60 -13.22
N PHE A 262 3.64 -19.08 -13.52
CA PHE A 262 2.40 -19.61 -12.95
C PHE A 262 2.16 -21.08 -13.31
N LYS A 263 2.41 -21.47 -14.57
CA LYS A 263 2.31 -22.87 -15.01
C LYS A 263 3.30 -23.77 -14.27
N SER A 264 4.51 -23.29 -14.00
CA SER A 264 5.58 -24.05 -13.33
C SER A 264 5.18 -24.56 -11.95
N PHE A 265 4.28 -23.86 -11.22
CA PHE A 265 3.72 -24.35 -9.97
C PHE A 265 3.00 -25.69 -10.11
N PHE A 266 2.40 -25.94 -11.28
CA PHE A 266 1.64 -27.16 -11.57
C PHE A 266 2.43 -28.16 -12.42
N THR A 267 3.30 -27.68 -13.32
CA THR A 267 4.05 -28.53 -14.24
C THR A 267 5.42 -28.93 -13.69
N GLN A 268 6.02 -28.13 -12.80
CA GLN A 268 7.36 -28.33 -12.25
C GLN A 268 7.43 -28.05 -10.73
N PRO A 269 6.55 -28.65 -9.90
CA PRO A 269 6.43 -28.30 -8.48
C PRO A 269 7.71 -28.57 -7.66
N ARG A 270 8.53 -29.55 -8.06
CA ARG A 270 9.82 -29.83 -7.41
C ARG A 270 10.84 -28.70 -7.62
N LEU A 271 10.88 -28.14 -8.83
CA LEU A 271 11.80 -27.04 -9.16
C LEU A 271 11.39 -25.77 -8.39
N VAL A 272 10.09 -25.47 -8.35
CA VAL A 272 9.55 -24.37 -7.54
C VAL A 272 9.94 -24.53 -6.07
N TRP A 273 9.78 -25.74 -5.50
CA TRP A 273 10.16 -26.00 -4.11
C TRP A 273 11.65 -25.81 -3.83
N GLN A 274 12.52 -26.26 -4.75
CA GLN A 274 13.97 -26.07 -4.65
C GLN A 274 14.33 -24.58 -4.61
N ILE A 275 13.80 -23.80 -5.54
CA ILE A 275 14.07 -22.36 -5.62
C ILE A 275 13.56 -21.62 -4.37
N ILE A 276 12.40 -22.01 -3.81
CA ILE A 276 11.85 -21.41 -2.59
C ILE A 276 12.73 -21.72 -1.36
N MET A 277 13.35 -22.90 -1.31
CA MET A 277 14.19 -23.33 -0.19
C MET A 277 15.63 -22.81 -0.28
N GLU A 278 16.04 -22.26 -1.43
CA GLU A 278 17.35 -21.62 -1.55
C GLU A 278 17.34 -20.23 -0.87
N PRO A 279 18.16 -20.02 0.17
CA PRO A 279 18.25 -18.72 0.84
C PRO A 279 18.74 -17.63 -0.14
N ALA A 280 18.24 -16.42 0.05
CA ALA A 280 18.51 -15.26 -0.81
C ALA A 280 19.81 -14.53 -0.50
#